data_AF-A0A438N141-F1
#
_entry.id   AF-A0A438N141-F1
#
_cell.length_a   1.000
_cell.length_b   1.000
_cell.length_c   1.000
_cell.angle_alpha   90.00
_cell.angle_beta   90.00
_cell.angle_gamma   90.00
#
_symmetry.space_group_name_H-M   'P 1'
#
loop_
_entity.id
_entity.type
_entity.pdbx_description
1 polymer ?
#
loop_
_entity_poly.entity_id
_entity_poly.type
_entity_poly.pdbx_seq_one_letter_code
_entity_poly.pdbx_strand_id
1 'polypeptide(L)'
;MSSYQDIIAKLLPGSSAQDPTSRPLRPLFSLPISPYKPLIPSSHITNLSLHPVLEALLHILNLDLPSAHFLLRHMQADPAWEAMFLHGVLHRIEGDLDNTRAWYKDVGHTEVFEYVWGQDDFPGRNVENDGSGTHGLVSEQSKREDEEESKTSLALKRSSTFLDELDKAKVIVRSGRSPPDHLLEASLTEFGRVLAFCQGKFGTNTLDDASGVWVSMAEKHAETAEKMITGGEGWREF
;
A
#
# COMPACT_ATOMS: atom_id res chain seq x y z
N MET A 1 3.33 18.64 21.76
CA MET A 1 3.56 17.86 20.52
C MET A 1 2.39 16.90 20.37
N SER A 2 1.86 16.70 19.16
CA SER A 2 0.82 15.66 18.95
C SER A 2 1.49 14.30 19.05
N SER A 3 0.88 13.34 19.74
CA SER A 3 1.36 11.96 19.76
C SER A 3 1.06 11.26 18.43
N TYR A 4 1.72 10.12 18.18
CA TYR A 4 1.39 9.24 17.06
C TYR A 4 -0.10 8.88 17.02
N GLN A 5 -0.67 8.55 18.19
CA GLN A 5 -2.09 8.18 18.31
C GLN A 5 -3.02 9.36 17.98
N ASP A 6 -2.66 10.58 18.37
CA ASP A 6 -3.44 11.78 18.03
C ASP A 6 -3.46 12.05 16.52
N ILE A 7 -2.38 11.72 15.82
CA ILE A 7 -2.28 11.89 14.37
C ILE A 7 -3.08 10.82 13.65
N ILE A 8 -2.95 9.55 14.05
CA ILE A 8 -3.75 8.45 13.50
C ILE A 8 -5.25 8.71 13.65
N ALA A 9 -5.70 9.17 14.82
CA ALA A 9 -7.11 9.48 15.06
C ALA A 9 -7.65 10.64 14.19
N LYS A 10 -6.77 11.54 13.73
CA LYS A 10 -7.13 12.63 12.81
C LYS A 10 -7.18 12.16 11.36
N LEU A 11 -6.27 11.26 10.97
CA LEU A 11 -6.11 10.82 9.59
C LEU A 11 -7.06 9.67 9.21
N LEU A 12 -7.34 8.74 10.14
CA LEU A 12 -8.30 7.68 9.89
C LEU A 12 -9.72 8.16 10.14
N PRO A 13 -10.70 7.74 9.32
CA PRO A 13 -12.11 7.95 9.61
C PRO A 13 -12.45 7.28 10.95
N GLY A 14 -12.87 8.07 11.95
CA GLY A 14 -13.22 7.55 13.26
C GLY A 14 -14.52 6.76 13.21
N SER A 15 -14.62 5.69 14.02
CA SER A 15 -15.82 4.88 14.28
C SER A 15 -16.98 5.66 14.96
N SER A 16 -16.93 6.99 14.99
CA SER A 16 -17.99 7.83 15.54
C SER A 16 -19.04 8.09 14.46
N ALA A 17 -20.29 7.74 14.76
CA ALA A 17 -21.48 7.96 13.95
C ALA A 17 -21.83 9.47 13.77
N GLN A 18 -20.85 10.29 13.38
CA GLN A 18 -21.05 11.68 13.03
C GLN A 18 -20.92 11.82 11.52
N ASP A 19 -22.09 11.89 10.90
CA ASP A 19 -22.37 12.32 9.54
C ASP A 19 -21.45 11.72 8.45
N PRO A 20 -21.91 10.68 7.71
CA PRO A 20 -21.15 10.07 6.60
C PRO A 20 -20.83 11.04 5.46
N THR A 21 -21.36 12.27 5.48
CA THR A 21 -21.05 13.33 4.52
C THR A 21 -19.98 14.33 4.99
N SER A 22 -19.60 14.30 6.27
CA SER A 22 -18.77 15.35 6.90
C SER A 22 -17.26 15.11 6.85
N ARG A 23 -16.84 13.84 6.76
CA ARG A 23 -15.44 13.49 6.51
C ARG A 23 -15.33 12.92 5.10
N PRO A 24 -14.61 13.60 4.21
CA PRO A 24 -14.40 13.02 2.91
C PRO A 24 -13.61 11.71 3.07
N LEU A 25 -14.20 10.61 2.62
CA LEU A 25 -13.55 9.29 2.40
C LEU A 25 -12.48 9.37 1.27
N ARG A 26 -11.81 10.52 1.15
CA ARG A 26 -11.06 11.00 -0.02
C ARG A 26 -9.68 10.37 -0.24
N PRO A 27 -8.94 9.77 0.72
CA PRO A 27 -7.63 9.21 0.38
C PRO A 27 -7.70 7.92 -0.43
N LEU A 28 -8.86 7.27 -0.46
CA LEU A 28 -8.94 5.84 -0.81
C LEU A 28 -9.47 5.59 -2.21
N PHE A 29 -9.98 6.66 -2.82
CA PHE A 29 -10.39 6.75 -4.22
C PHE A 29 -9.97 8.12 -4.74
N SER A 30 -8.71 8.25 -5.13
CA SER A 30 -8.28 9.40 -5.89
C SER A 30 -7.99 8.96 -7.31
N LEU A 31 -8.71 9.59 -8.22
CA LEU A 31 -8.38 9.68 -9.62
C LEU A 31 -8.28 11.17 -9.87
N PRO A 32 -7.24 11.63 -10.55
CA PRO A 32 -6.73 12.97 -10.33
C PRO A 32 -7.78 14.00 -10.71
N ILE A 33 -8.25 14.76 -9.72
CA ILE A 33 -8.89 16.05 -9.92
C ILE A 33 -8.26 16.99 -8.90
N SER A 34 -7.15 17.63 -9.29
CA SER A 34 -6.36 18.62 -8.52
C SER A 34 -5.49 18.06 -7.39
N PRO A 35 -4.30 18.64 -7.12
CA PRO A 35 -3.49 18.29 -5.95
C PRO A 35 -4.33 18.48 -4.68
N TYR A 36 -4.43 17.43 -3.88
CA TYR A 36 -5.10 17.49 -2.60
C TYR A 36 -4.28 18.34 -1.64
N LYS A 37 -4.97 19.17 -0.86
CA LYS A 37 -4.32 19.87 0.26
C LYS A 37 -4.16 18.88 1.41
N PRO A 38 -2.98 18.85 2.07
CA PRO A 38 -2.79 18.04 3.26
C PRO A 38 -3.87 18.30 4.32
N LEU A 39 -4.34 17.24 4.99
CA LEU A 39 -5.38 17.34 6.03
C LEU A 39 -4.85 18.05 7.29
N ILE A 40 -3.58 17.82 7.62
CA ILE A 40 -2.83 18.46 8.70
C ILE A 40 -1.47 18.97 8.19
N PRO A 41 -0.83 19.93 8.89
CA PRO A 41 0.53 20.34 8.56
C PRO A 41 1.50 19.15 8.57
N SER A 42 2.30 19.02 7.51
CA SER A 42 3.31 17.96 7.35
C SER A 42 4.28 17.89 8.53
N SER A 43 4.60 19.04 9.13
CA SER A 43 5.46 19.11 10.32
C SER A 43 4.91 18.35 11.53
N HIS A 44 3.60 18.14 11.63
CA HIS A 44 3.04 17.32 12.70
C HIS A 44 3.46 15.86 12.56
N ILE A 45 3.59 15.37 11.33
CA ILE A 45 4.02 14.00 11.01
C ILE A 45 5.54 13.90 11.19
N THR A 46 6.31 14.79 10.56
CA THR A 46 7.79 14.72 10.62
C THR A 46 8.34 14.88 12.04
N ASN A 47 7.67 15.65 12.91
CA ASN A 47 8.08 15.82 14.31
C ASN A 47 7.90 14.56 15.17
N LEU A 48 7.24 13.51 14.67
CA LEU A 48 7.20 12.22 15.34
C LEU A 48 8.54 11.46 15.23
N SER A 49 9.36 11.81 14.22
CA SER A 49 10.60 11.12 13.85
C SER A 49 10.41 9.60 13.80
N LEU A 50 9.44 9.13 13.01
CA LEU A 50 9.17 7.69 12.89
C LEU A 50 10.15 7.02 11.94
N HIS A 51 10.06 5.70 11.85
CA HIS A 51 10.62 4.98 10.72
C HIS A 51 10.11 5.60 9.39
N PRO A 52 10.97 5.88 8.39
CA PRO A 52 10.59 6.54 7.13
C PRO A 52 9.41 5.91 6.39
N VAL A 53 9.25 4.58 6.46
CA VAL A 53 8.09 3.87 5.87
C VAL A 53 6.78 4.26 6.57
N LEU A 54 6.77 4.33 7.90
CA LEU A 54 5.60 4.77 8.67
C LEU A 54 5.32 6.24 8.43
N GLU A 55 6.36 7.06 8.35
CA GLU A 55 6.22 8.48 8.02
C GLU A 55 5.59 8.67 6.62
N ALA A 56 6.08 7.95 5.62
CA ALA A 56 5.52 7.96 4.26
C ALA A 56 4.04 7.55 4.26
N LEU A 57 3.69 6.48 4.97
CA LEU A 57 2.31 6.02 5.12
C LEU A 57 1.39 7.09 5.74
N LEU A 58 1.87 7.80 6.77
CA LEU A 58 1.13 8.92 7.36
C LEU A 58 0.97 10.08 6.36
N HIS A 59 2.00 10.40 5.56
CA HIS A 59 1.89 11.41 4.51
C HIS A 59 0.87 11.00 3.42
N ILE A 60 0.82 9.73 3.05
CA ILE A 60 -0.19 9.19 2.13
C ILE A 60 -1.61 9.40 2.70
N LEU A 61 -1.84 9.00 3.96
CA LEU A 61 -3.14 9.21 4.64
C LEU A 61 -3.48 10.70 4.79
N ASN A 62 -2.47 11.54 4.93
CA ASN A 62 -2.61 12.99 5.01
C ASN A 62 -2.85 13.67 3.66
N LEU A 63 -2.84 12.93 2.54
CA LEU A 63 -2.88 13.47 1.17
C LEU A 63 -1.67 14.36 0.82
N ASP A 64 -0.58 14.23 1.58
CA ASP A 64 0.69 14.90 1.33
C ASP A 64 1.59 14.03 0.45
N LEU A 65 1.11 13.77 -0.77
CA LEU A 65 1.76 12.88 -1.73
C LEU A 65 3.20 13.29 -2.08
N PRO A 66 3.55 14.60 -2.20
CA PRO A 66 4.94 15.00 -2.44
C PRO A 66 5.91 14.55 -1.33
N SER A 67 5.51 14.67 -0.06
CA SER A 67 6.33 14.21 1.07
C SER A 67 6.45 12.68 1.08
N ALA A 68 5.36 11.96 0.77
CA ALA A 68 5.40 10.51 0.63
C ALA A 68 6.34 10.06 -0.50
N HIS A 69 6.23 10.65 -1.69
CA HIS A 69 7.14 10.44 -2.82
C HIS A 69 8.59 10.67 -2.45
N PHE A 70 8.86 11.80 -1.77
CA PHE A 70 10.21 12.15 -1.35
C PHE A 70 10.82 11.09 -0.44
N LEU A 71 10.06 10.49 0.48
CA LEU A 71 10.57 9.42 1.34
C LEU A 71 10.73 8.11 0.56
N LEU A 72 9.70 7.69 -0.15
CA LEU A 72 9.65 6.37 -0.80
C LEU A 72 10.68 6.23 -1.92
N ARG A 73 11.05 7.31 -2.63
CA ARG A 73 12.07 7.25 -3.69
C ARG A 73 13.47 6.86 -3.20
N HIS A 74 13.73 6.98 -1.90
CA HIS A 74 15.00 6.55 -1.29
C HIS A 74 14.93 5.09 -0.79
N MET A 75 13.82 4.40 -1.02
CA MET A 75 13.55 3.04 -0.53
C MET A 75 12.81 2.22 -1.61
N GLN A 76 13.33 2.24 -2.85
CA GLN A 76 12.68 1.63 -4.04
C GLN A 76 13.24 0.25 -4.43
N ALA A 77 14.09 -0.35 -3.60
CA ALA A 77 14.75 -1.62 -3.90
C ALA A 77 14.80 -2.53 -2.67
N ASP A 78 14.99 -3.83 -2.92
CA ASP A 78 15.30 -4.83 -1.90
C ASP A 78 16.42 -4.31 -0.96
N PRO A 79 16.25 -4.38 0.38
CA PRO A 79 15.18 -5.06 1.13
C PRO A 79 14.03 -4.17 1.62
N ALA A 80 13.80 -3.00 1.02
CA ALA A 80 12.77 -2.07 1.45
C ALA A 80 11.35 -2.43 0.92
N TRP A 81 10.95 -3.68 1.08
CA TRP A 81 9.70 -4.23 0.51
C TRP A 81 8.44 -3.46 0.93
N GLU A 82 8.36 -3.00 2.17
CA GLU A 82 7.22 -2.19 2.64
C GLU A 82 7.15 -0.83 1.94
N ALA A 83 8.30 -0.21 1.68
CA ALA A 83 8.35 1.05 0.94
C ALA A 83 7.98 0.85 -0.53
N MET A 84 8.44 -0.24 -1.15
CA MET A 84 8.06 -0.61 -2.52
C MET A 84 6.55 -0.87 -2.63
N PHE A 85 5.97 -1.58 -1.66
CA PHE A 85 4.51 -1.77 -1.56
C PHE A 85 3.78 -0.42 -1.47
N LEU A 86 4.23 0.46 -0.57
CA LEU A 86 3.65 1.80 -0.41
C LEU A 86 3.80 2.68 -1.65
N HIS A 87 4.85 2.46 -2.46
CA HIS A 87 5.01 3.16 -3.74
C HIS A 87 3.90 2.78 -4.72
N GLY A 88 3.54 1.49 -4.79
CA GLY A 88 2.38 1.03 -5.55
C GLY A 88 1.08 1.65 -5.05
N VAL A 89 0.88 1.69 -3.73
CA VAL A 89 -0.29 2.34 -3.09
C VAL A 89 -0.34 3.84 -3.41
N LEU A 90 0.80 4.53 -3.40
CA LEU A 90 0.91 5.95 -3.73
C LEU A 90 0.44 6.21 -5.17
N HIS A 91 0.99 5.48 -6.15
CA HIS A 91 0.55 5.60 -7.55
C HIS A 91 -0.92 5.22 -7.74
N ARG A 92 -1.45 4.30 -6.91
CA ARG A 92 -2.88 3.92 -6.95
C ARG A 92 -3.76 5.11 -6.60
N ILE A 93 -3.37 5.88 -5.59
CA ILE A 93 -4.04 7.12 -5.18
C ILE A 93 -3.84 8.21 -6.25
N GLU A 94 -2.72 8.24 -6.96
CA GLU A 94 -2.53 9.18 -8.06
C GLU A 94 -3.36 8.83 -9.30
N GLY A 95 -3.90 7.60 -9.34
CA GLY A 95 -4.69 7.05 -10.45
C GLY A 95 -3.86 6.37 -11.53
N ASP A 96 -2.55 6.25 -11.33
CA ASP A 96 -1.62 5.51 -12.19
C ASP A 96 -1.63 4.03 -11.83
N LEU A 97 -2.72 3.35 -12.23
CA LEU A 97 -2.93 1.95 -11.92
C LEU A 97 -1.96 1.00 -12.66
N ASP A 98 -1.41 1.42 -13.79
CA ASP A 98 -0.45 0.59 -14.53
C ASP A 98 0.86 0.49 -13.75
N ASN A 99 1.33 1.61 -13.20
CA ASN A 99 2.49 1.65 -12.32
C ASN A 99 2.20 0.93 -10.99
N THR A 100 1.01 1.09 -10.40
CA THR A 100 0.59 0.27 -9.25
C THR A 100 0.72 -1.22 -9.52
N ARG A 101 0.26 -1.72 -10.68
CA ARG A 101 0.37 -3.14 -11.04
C ARG A 101 1.82 -3.60 -11.10
N ALA A 102 2.71 -2.79 -11.67
CA ALA A 102 4.13 -3.10 -11.72
C ALA A 102 4.72 -3.26 -10.32
N TRP A 103 4.47 -2.30 -9.42
CA TRP A 103 4.92 -2.40 -8.03
C TRP A 103 4.33 -3.61 -7.30
N TYR A 104 3.03 -3.89 -7.47
CA TYR A 104 2.37 -5.01 -6.80
C TYR A 104 2.89 -6.36 -7.30
N LYS A 105 3.22 -6.48 -8.59
CA LYS A 105 3.91 -7.65 -9.15
C LYS A 105 5.28 -7.83 -8.51
N ASP A 106 6.06 -6.75 -8.40
CA ASP A 106 7.43 -6.79 -7.86
C ASP A 106 7.45 -7.23 -6.39
N VAL A 107 6.48 -6.83 -5.58
CA VAL A 107 6.39 -7.18 -4.16
C VAL A 107 5.44 -8.35 -3.86
N GLY A 108 4.87 -8.99 -4.88
CA GLY A 108 3.78 -9.96 -4.72
C GLY A 108 4.11 -11.18 -3.85
N HIS A 109 5.39 -11.53 -3.77
CA HIS A 109 5.96 -12.66 -3.03
C HIS A 109 6.44 -12.28 -1.63
N THR A 110 6.22 -11.04 -1.20
CA THR A 110 6.76 -10.52 0.07
C THR A 110 5.75 -10.67 1.20
N GLU A 111 6.26 -10.81 2.43
CA GLU A 111 5.44 -10.95 3.65
C GLU A 111 4.40 -9.82 3.81
N VAL A 112 4.79 -8.58 3.52
CA VAL A 112 3.87 -7.43 3.60
C VAL A 112 2.71 -7.56 2.61
N PHE A 113 2.97 -8.05 1.40
CA PHE A 113 1.94 -8.21 0.38
C PHE A 113 0.97 -9.33 0.75
N GLU A 114 1.47 -10.47 1.23
CA GLU A 114 0.65 -11.58 1.73
C GLU A 114 -0.15 -11.20 2.98
N TYR A 115 0.46 -10.47 3.91
CA TYR A 115 -0.23 -9.98 5.10
C TYR A 115 -1.43 -9.10 4.72
N VAL A 116 -1.26 -8.25 3.70
CA VAL A 116 -2.32 -7.36 3.24
C VAL A 116 -3.37 -8.11 2.43
N TRP A 117 -2.99 -8.81 1.36
CA TRP A 117 -3.90 -9.34 0.34
C TRP A 117 -4.19 -10.84 0.47
N GLY A 118 -3.37 -11.59 1.20
CA GLY A 118 -3.47 -13.04 1.33
C GLY A 118 -4.52 -13.54 2.32
N GLN A 119 -5.02 -12.69 3.23
CA GLN A 119 -5.99 -13.14 4.24
C GLN A 119 -7.39 -13.38 3.66
N ASP A 120 -8.06 -14.42 4.16
CA ASP A 120 -9.36 -14.88 3.64
C ASP A 120 -10.53 -13.92 3.86
N ASP A 121 -10.40 -13.03 4.85
CA ASP A 121 -11.35 -11.99 5.19
C ASP A 121 -11.14 -10.67 4.41
N PHE A 122 -10.26 -10.65 3.40
CA PHE A 122 -10.06 -9.43 2.59
C PHE A 122 -11.35 -9.08 1.80
N PRO A 123 -11.87 -7.85 1.89
CA PRO A 123 -13.09 -7.43 1.19
C PRO A 123 -12.93 -7.50 -0.33
N GLY A 124 -13.87 -8.17 -1.01
CA GLY A 124 -13.88 -8.28 -2.46
C GLY A 124 -14.83 -9.35 -2.96
N ARG A 125 -15.05 -9.40 -4.27
CA ARG A 125 -15.85 -10.47 -4.87
C ARG A 125 -15.09 -11.79 -4.71
N ASN A 126 -15.72 -12.78 -4.07
CA ASN A 126 -15.14 -14.11 -3.87
C ASN A 126 -14.53 -14.61 -5.18
N VAL A 127 -13.23 -14.78 -5.17
CA VAL A 127 -12.55 -15.52 -6.21
C VAL A 127 -12.85 -16.99 -5.92
N GLU A 128 -13.84 -17.56 -6.60
CA GLU A 128 -14.20 -18.96 -6.46
C GLU A 128 -12.92 -19.81 -6.62
N ASN A 129 -12.62 -20.55 -5.57
CA ASN A 129 -11.50 -21.47 -5.50
C ASN A 129 -11.93 -22.72 -6.27
N ASP A 130 -11.54 -22.83 -7.55
CA ASP A 130 -11.87 -23.99 -8.37
C ASP A 130 -11.05 -25.19 -7.88
N GLY A 131 -11.67 -25.96 -7.00
CA GLY A 131 -11.04 -27.02 -6.24
C GLY A 131 -10.67 -28.21 -7.12
N SER A 132 -9.38 -28.33 -7.45
CA SER A 132 -8.80 -29.59 -7.91
C SER A 132 -8.02 -30.26 -6.77
N GLY A 133 -8.77 -30.90 -5.86
CA GLY A 133 -8.19 -31.72 -4.80
C GLY A 133 -7.66 -33.05 -5.34
N THR A 134 -6.34 -33.17 -5.47
CA THR A 134 -5.68 -34.47 -5.68
C THR A 134 -4.98 -34.85 -4.37
N HIS A 135 -5.57 -35.77 -3.61
CA HIS A 135 -4.98 -36.32 -2.39
C HIS A 135 -3.78 -37.23 -2.72
N GLY A 136 -2.60 -36.64 -2.85
CA GLY A 136 -1.31 -37.33 -2.82
C GLY A 136 -0.69 -37.26 -1.44
N LEU A 137 -0.02 -38.33 -0.98
CA LEU A 137 0.79 -38.32 0.23
C LEU A 137 2.05 -37.48 -0.02
N VAL A 138 1.96 -36.18 0.25
CA VAL A 138 3.08 -35.23 0.10
C VAL A 138 3.72 -34.92 1.47
N SER A 139 5.04 -34.78 1.46
CA SER A 139 5.89 -34.40 2.61
C SER A 139 5.43 -33.07 3.23
N GLU A 140 5.63 -32.87 4.54
CA GLU A 140 5.30 -31.59 5.21
C GLU A 140 6.03 -30.39 4.62
N GLN A 141 7.22 -30.59 4.04
CA GLN A 141 7.98 -29.52 3.41
C GLN A 141 7.38 -29.13 2.05
N SER A 142 7.02 -30.11 1.21
CA SER A 142 6.29 -29.86 -0.04
C SER A 142 4.89 -29.28 0.20
N LYS A 143 4.22 -29.66 1.29
CA LYS A 143 2.93 -29.04 1.65
C LYS A 143 3.07 -27.55 1.99
N ARG A 144 4.15 -27.15 2.66
CA ARG A 144 4.41 -25.74 2.99
C ARG A 144 4.73 -24.92 1.75
N GLU A 145 5.56 -25.47 0.86
CA GLU A 145 5.89 -24.82 -0.42
C GLU A 145 4.65 -24.67 -1.31
N ASP A 146 3.83 -25.71 -1.43
CA ASP A 146 2.56 -25.67 -2.19
C ASP A 146 1.55 -24.68 -1.58
N GLU A 147 1.47 -24.60 -0.23
CA GLU A 147 0.58 -23.66 0.47
C GLU A 147 1.04 -22.20 0.36
N GLU A 148 2.35 -21.94 0.39
CA GLU A 148 2.94 -20.60 0.26
C GLU A 148 2.80 -20.07 -1.18
N GLU A 149 3.10 -20.90 -2.18
CA GLU A 149 2.88 -20.56 -3.60
C GLU A 149 1.39 -20.31 -3.89
N SER A 150 0.49 -21.08 -3.28
CA SER A 150 -0.96 -20.88 -3.38
C SER A 150 -1.42 -19.54 -2.77
N LYS A 151 -0.85 -19.15 -1.62
CA LYS A 151 -1.18 -17.88 -0.95
C LYS A 151 -0.64 -16.66 -1.70
N THR A 152 0.62 -16.69 -2.14
CA THR A 152 1.20 -15.67 -3.01
C THR A 152 0.35 -15.51 -4.28
N SER A 153 -0.02 -16.62 -4.93
CA SER A 153 -0.88 -16.60 -6.12
C SER A 153 -2.27 -16.02 -5.83
N LEU A 154 -2.85 -16.28 -4.66
CA LEU A 154 -4.14 -15.76 -4.26
C LEU A 154 -4.10 -14.26 -3.96
N ALA A 155 -3.08 -13.79 -3.25
CA ALA A 155 -2.85 -12.38 -2.96
C ALA A 155 -2.72 -11.54 -4.24
N LEU A 156 -1.91 -12.03 -5.20
CA LEU A 156 -1.76 -11.39 -6.51
C LEU A 156 -3.08 -11.37 -7.29
N LYS A 157 -3.86 -12.46 -7.25
CA LYS A 157 -5.16 -12.53 -7.93
C LYS A 157 -6.18 -11.56 -7.33
N ARG A 158 -6.25 -11.45 -5.99
CA ARG A 158 -7.13 -10.52 -5.28
C ARG A 158 -6.77 -9.07 -5.58
N SER A 159 -5.49 -8.71 -5.44
CA SER A 159 -5.03 -7.34 -5.72
C SER A 159 -5.25 -6.94 -7.18
N SER A 160 -4.96 -7.84 -8.14
CA SER A 160 -5.24 -7.59 -9.56
C SER A 160 -6.73 -7.36 -9.83
N THR A 161 -7.60 -8.20 -9.24
CA THR A 161 -9.06 -8.05 -9.35
C THR A 161 -9.51 -6.70 -8.79
N PHE A 162 -8.97 -6.28 -7.65
CA PHE A 162 -9.25 -4.97 -7.07
C PHE A 162 -8.83 -3.84 -8.01
N LEU A 163 -7.63 -3.88 -8.60
CA LEU A 163 -7.16 -2.86 -9.54
C LEU A 163 -8.00 -2.81 -10.82
N ASP A 164 -8.48 -3.95 -11.32
CA ASP A 164 -9.40 -4.01 -12.46
C ASP A 164 -10.76 -3.37 -12.16
N GLU A 165 -11.28 -3.60 -10.96
CA GLU A 165 -12.53 -2.99 -10.51
C GLU A 165 -12.37 -1.50 -10.23
N LEU A 166 -11.22 -1.06 -9.68
CA LEU A 166 -10.86 0.35 -9.58
C LEU A 166 -10.82 1.02 -10.95
N ASP A 167 -10.21 0.38 -11.95
CA ASP A 167 -10.12 0.95 -13.29
C ASP A 167 -11.50 1.17 -13.93
N LYS A 168 -12.41 0.19 -13.76
CA LYS A 168 -13.82 0.31 -14.17
C LYS A 168 -14.54 1.41 -13.40
N ALA A 169 -14.29 1.51 -12.09
CA ALA A 169 -14.88 2.54 -11.24
C ALA A 169 -14.39 3.95 -11.61
N LYS A 170 -13.26 4.10 -12.32
CA LYS A 170 -12.77 5.42 -12.77
C LYS A 170 -13.79 6.19 -13.59
N VAL A 171 -14.48 5.50 -14.48
CA VAL A 171 -15.50 6.09 -15.34
C VAL A 171 -16.68 6.59 -14.49
N ILE A 172 -17.06 5.83 -13.47
CA ILE A 172 -18.15 6.17 -12.54
C ILE A 172 -17.77 7.41 -11.72
N VAL A 173 -16.57 7.44 -11.14
CA VAL A 173 -16.10 8.56 -10.32
C VAL A 173 -15.92 9.83 -11.14
N ARG A 174 -15.36 9.74 -12.36
CA ARG A 174 -15.27 10.87 -13.29
C ARG A 174 -16.64 11.44 -13.70
N SER A 175 -17.68 10.61 -13.66
CA SER A 175 -19.07 11.06 -13.88
C SER A 175 -19.72 11.75 -12.66
N GLY A 176 -18.96 11.96 -11.57
CA GLY A 176 -19.44 12.61 -10.35
C GLY A 176 -20.23 11.67 -9.42
N ARG A 177 -20.23 10.37 -9.68
CA ARG A 177 -20.87 9.36 -8.83
C ARG A 177 -19.88 8.78 -7.82
N SER A 178 -20.38 8.37 -6.66
CA SER A 178 -19.56 7.69 -5.66
C SER A 178 -19.03 6.35 -6.19
N PRO A 179 -17.80 5.95 -5.80
CA PRO A 179 -17.31 4.61 -6.07
C PRO A 179 -18.15 3.54 -5.34
N PRO A 180 -18.14 2.28 -5.81
CA PRO A 180 -18.73 1.15 -5.08
C PRO A 180 -18.16 1.02 -3.65
N ASP A 181 -19.04 0.77 -2.67
CA ASP A 181 -18.67 0.67 -1.24
C ASP A 181 -17.62 -0.40 -0.97
N HIS A 182 -17.68 -1.54 -1.66
CA HIS A 182 -16.74 -2.64 -1.46
C HIS A 182 -15.31 -2.28 -1.89
N LEU A 183 -15.13 -1.36 -2.85
CA LEU A 183 -13.81 -0.89 -3.26
C LEU A 183 -13.24 0.11 -2.25
N LEU A 184 -14.11 0.90 -1.63
CA LEU A 184 -13.72 1.75 -0.51
C LEU A 184 -13.30 0.89 0.70
N GLU A 185 -14.07 -0.14 1.02
CA GLU A 185 -13.77 -1.08 2.11
C GLU A 185 -12.48 -1.87 1.86
N ALA A 186 -12.26 -2.34 0.63
CA ALA A 186 -11.01 -2.97 0.20
C ALA A 186 -9.82 -2.02 0.36
N SER A 187 -9.95 -0.76 -0.07
CA SER A 187 -8.89 0.24 0.09
C SER A 187 -8.63 0.58 1.56
N LEU A 188 -9.68 0.71 2.39
CA LEU A 188 -9.54 0.90 3.85
C LEU A 188 -8.81 -0.28 4.48
N THR A 189 -9.18 -1.51 4.10
CA THR A 189 -8.55 -2.73 4.60
C THR A 189 -7.09 -2.82 4.19
N GLU A 190 -6.76 -2.49 2.94
CA GLU A 190 -5.37 -2.43 2.45
C GLU A 190 -4.53 -1.49 3.33
N PHE A 191 -5.01 -0.25 3.53
CA PHE A 191 -4.33 0.74 4.36
C PHE A 191 -4.21 0.32 5.82
N GLY A 192 -5.29 -0.21 6.39
CA GLY A 192 -5.31 -0.66 7.78
C GLY A 192 -4.31 -1.79 8.01
N ARG A 193 -4.21 -2.74 7.07
CA ARG A 193 -3.28 -3.88 7.17
C ARG A 193 -1.84 -3.47 6.95
N VAL A 194 -1.53 -2.65 5.94
CA VAL A 194 -0.14 -2.19 5.76
C VAL A 194 0.32 -1.34 6.94
N LEU A 195 -0.59 -0.54 7.53
CA LEU A 195 -0.31 0.21 8.76
C LEU A 195 -0.03 -0.73 9.92
N ALA A 196 -0.90 -1.71 10.18
CA ALA A 196 -0.73 -2.68 11.26
C ALA A 196 0.57 -3.48 11.10
N PHE A 197 0.88 -3.91 9.88
CA PHE A 197 2.13 -4.61 9.55
C PHE A 197 3.36 -3.73 9.87
N CYS A 198 3.38 -2.50 9.35
CA CYS A 198 4.50 -1.58 9.58
C CYS A 198 4.65 -1.20 11.07
N GLN A 199 3.54 -1.03 11.80
CA GLN A 199 3.56 -0.80 13.24
C GLN A 199 4.16 -1.99 13.99
N GLY A 200 3.79 -3.22 13.62
CA GLY A 200 4.34 -4.43 14.20
C GLY A 200 5.84 -4.60 13.92
N LYS A 201 6.26 -4.32 12.67
CA LYS A 201 7.64 -4.50 12.22
C LYS A 201 8.60 -3.42 12.75
N PHE A 202 8.21 -2.15 12.67
CA PHE A 202 9.10 -1.01 12.96
C PHE A 202 8.86 -0.38 14.34
N GLY A 203 7.70 -0.63 14.95
CA GLY A 203 7.26 0.10 16.13
C GLY A 203 6.85 1.55 15.83
N THR A 204 6.28 2.22 16.83
CA THR A 204 5.79 3.62 16.70
C THR A 204 6.55 4.60 17.60
N ASN A 205 7.71 4.18 18.10
CA ASN A 205 8.57 5.02 18.92
C ASN A 205 9.36 5.98 18.04
N THR A 206 9.76 7.12 18.61
CA THR A 206 10.71 8.04 17.98
C THR A 206 12.01 7.30 17.65
N LEU A 207 12.47 7.48 16.41
CA LEU A 207 13.70 6.94 15.87
C LEU A 207 14.71 8.10 15.78
N ASP A 208 15.65 8.13 16.73
CA ASP A 208 16.64 9.22 16.81
C ASP A 208 17.74 9.11 15.74
N ASP A 209 17.99 7.90 15.22
CA ASP A 209 18.94 7.65 14.14
C ASP A 209 18.33 6.76 13.05
N ALA A 210 17.97 7.38 11.93
CA ALA A 210 17.43 6.70 10.75
C ALA A 210 18.50 6.40 9.69
N SER A 211 19.79 6.66 9.95
CA SER A 211 20.85 6.53 8.94
C SER A 211 21.02 5.10 8.40
N GLY A 212 20.79 4.09 9.24
CA GLY A 212 20.81 2.67 8.84
C GLY A 212 19.57 2.19 8.10
N VAL A 213 18.47 2.94 8.21
CA VAL A 213 17.20 2.66 7.50
C VAL A 213 17.17 3.37 6.15
N TRP A 214 17.79 4.54 6.10
CA TRP A 214 17.98 5.28 4.86
C TRP A 214 19.00 4.53 4.00
N VAL A 215 18.50 3.60 3.18
CA VAL A 215 19.29 2.94 2.14
C VAL A 215 19.59 3.99 1.08
N SER A 216 20.59 4.82 1.35
CA SER A 216 21.14 5.71 0.34
C SER A 216 21.54 4.85 -0.86
N MET A 217 20.97 5.17 -2.03
CA MET A 217 21.24 4.56 -3.34
C MET A 217 22.72 4.67 -3.77
N ALA A 218 23.62 5.09 -2.89
CA ALA A 218 24.93 5.62 -3.23
C ALA A 218 25.94 4.61 -3.75
N GLU A 219 25.76 3.28 -3.65
CA GLU A 219 26.76 2.37 -4.25
C GLU A 219 26.32 0.90 -4.44
N LYS A 220 25.59 0.28 -3.50
CA LYS A 220 25.37 -1.19 -3.54
C LYS A 220 24.12 -1.67 -4.27
N HIS A 221 23.09 -0.83 -4.38
CA HIS A 221 21.80 -1.21 -4.99
C HIS A 221 21.41 -0.28 -6.15
N ALA A 222 22.32 0.58 -6.61
CA ALA A 222 22.08 1.56 -7.66
C ALA A 222 21.63 0.91 -8.97
N GLU A 223 22.24 -0.20 -9.38
CA GLU A 223 21.83 -0.92 -10.61
C GLU A 223 20.48 -1.62 -10.48
N THR A 224 20.17 -2.18 -9.29
CA THR A 224 18.86 -2.80 -9.04
C THR A 224 17.77 -1.74 -9.01
N ALA A 225 18.03 -0.63 -8.31
CA ALA A 225 17.17 0.54 -8.33
C ALA A 225 17.04 1.11 -9.75
N GLU A 226 18.12 1.22 -10.51
CA GLU A 226 18.10 1.70 -11.89
C GLU A 226 17.30 0.76 -12.79
N LYS A 227 17.41 -0.56 -12.65
CA LYS A 227 16.57 -1.53 -13.38
C LYS A 227 15.09 -1.41 -13.00
N MET A 228 14.82 -1.14 -11.72
CA MET A 228 13.49 -0.83 -11.18
C MET A 228 13.03 0.60 -11.54
N ILE A 229 13.91 1.49 -12.00
CA ILE A 229 13.60 2.86 -12.44
C ILE A 229 13.46 2.93 -13.96
N THR A 230 14.22 2.13 -14.70
CA THR A 230 14.30 2.16 -16.17
C THR A 230 13.47 1.06 -16.84
N GLY A 231 12.83 0.20 -16.04
CA GLY A 231 11.75 -0.67 -16.48
C GLY A 231 12.09 -1.47 -17.73
N GLY A 232 12.87 -2.54 -17.57
CA GLY A 232 13.10 -3.52 -18.65
C GLY A 232 11.82 -4.13 -19.25
N GLU A 233 10.65 -3.87 -18.65
CA GLU A 233 9.32 -4.31 -19.11
C GLU A 233 8.24 -3.20 -19.09
N GLY A 234 8.59 -1.93 -19.26
CA GLY A 234 7.59 -0.86 -19.46
C GLY A 234 7.76 0.37 -18.57
N TRP A 235 7.45 1.50 -19.19
CA TRP A 235 7.69 2.90 -18.79
C TRP A 235 7.60 3.19 -17.29
N ARG A 236 8.70 3.72 -16.73
CA ARG A 236 8.77 4.38 -15.43
C ARG A 236 9.46 5.74 -15.62
N GLU A 237 8.67 6.78 -15.90
CA GLU A 237 9.12 8.18 -15.82
C GLU A 237 8.57 8.76 -14.52
N PHE A 238 9.44 9.36 -13.72
CA PHE A 238 9.14 10.01 -12.44
C PHE A 238 8.89 11.51 -12.61
#